data_AF-A0A9E5BTT2-F1
#
_entry.id   AF-A0A9E5BTT2-F1
#
_cell.length_a   1.000
_cell.length_b   1.000
_cell.length_c   1.000
_cell.angle_alpha   90.00
_cell.angle_beta   90.00
_cell.angle_gamma   90.00
#
_symmetry.space_group_name_H-M   'P 1'
#
loop_
_entity.id
_entity.type
_entity.pdbx_description
1 polymer ?
#
loop_
_entity_poly.entity_id
_entity_poly.type
_entity_poly.pdbx_seq_one_letter_code
_entity_poly.pdbx_strand_id
1 'polypeptide(L)'
;MQTNVKRLARLAIAVPIALIFILLIRVIRPLVVVRIGVMRSDRIGHFVLETELQQLEIEHGIAKQPVRSFNIWYAPEPISNRVIYEMWKRVMRIWPNWFMVPVFRLNNLMPGSRK
;
A
#
# COMPACT_ATOMS: atom_id res chain seq x y z
N MET A 1 -26.07 3.48 -13.75
CA MET A 1 -26.65 3.64 -12.38
C MET A 1 -26.21 2.55 -11.41
N GLN A 2 -26.30 1.25 -11.77
CA GLN A 2 -25.91 0.13 -10.89
C GLN A 2 -24.43 0.13 -10.43
N THR A 3 -23.51 0.61 -11.27
CA THR A 3 -22.06 0.70 -10.97
C THR A 3 -21.75 1.65 -9.82
N ASN A 4 -22.50 2.75 -9.69
CA ASN A 4 -22.28 3.73 -8.63
C ASN A 4 -22.76 3.22 -7.27
N VAL A 5 -23.89 2.49 -7.23
CA VAL A 5 -24.42 1.89 -6.00
C VAL A 5 -23.46 0.83 -5.45
N LYS A 6 -22.95 -0.07 -6.30
CA LYS A 6 -21.95 -1.07 -5.88
C LYS A 6 -20.66 -0.43 -5.39
N ARG A 7 -20.22 0.65 -6.03
CA ARG A 7 -19.03 1.41 -5.61
C ARG A 7 -19.25 2.09 -4.26
N LEU A 8 -20.40 2.74 -4.06
CA LEU A 8 -20.78 3.38 -2.80
C LEU A 8 -20.86 2.37 -1.66
N ALA A 9 -21.50 1.22 -1.88
CA ALA A 9 -21.58 0.14 -0.89
C ALA A 9 -20.18 -0.38 -0.49
N ARG A 10 -19.30 -0.63 -1.47
CA ARG A 10 -17.91 -1.02 -1.19
C ARG A 10 -17.17 0.02 -0.38
N LEU A 11 -17.33 1.30 -0.70
CA LEU A 11 -16.69 2.38 0.06
C LEU A 11 -17.27 2.49 1.48
N ALA A 12 -18.58 2.37 1.64
CA ALA A 12 -19.25 2.43 2.94
C ALA A 12 -18.76 1.33 3.90
N ILE A 13 -18.40 0.16 3.37
CA ILE A 13 -17.81 -0.93 4.16
C ILE A 13 -16.31 -0.73 4.34
N ALA A 14 -15.58 -0.39 3.27
CA ALA A 14 -14.12 -0.33 3.32
C ALA A 14 -13.59 0.84 4.16
N VAL A 15 -14.31 1.97 4.23
CA VAL A 15 -13.87 3.17 4.97
C VAL A 15 -13.81 2.92 6.49
N PRO A 16 -14.87 2.42 7.17
CA PRO A 16 -14.80 2.09 8.59
C PRO A 16 -13.72 1.07 8.91
N ILE A 17 -13.58 0.02 8.09
CA ILE A 17 -12.56 -1.01 8.29
C ILE A 17 -11.16 -0.41 8.13
N ALA A 18 -10.94 0.43 7.11
CA ALA A 18 -9.69 1.13 6.91
C ALA A 18 -9.35 2.07 8.08
N LEU A 19 -10.35 2.76 8.65
CA LEU A 19 -10.18 3.61 9.82
C LEU A 19 -9.73 2.81 11.03
N ILE A 20 -10.40 1.70 11.33
CA ILE A 20 -10.03 0.78 12.41
C ILE A 20 -8.58 0.29 12.21
N PHE A 21 -8.22 -0.11 10.99
CA PHE A 21 -6.88 -0.57 10.67
C PHE A 21 -5.81 0.51 10.88
N ILE A 22 -6.07 1.77 10.48
CA ILE A 22 -5.14 2.88 10.70
C ILE A 22 -4.95 3.14 12.20
N LEU A 23 -6.03 3.09 13.00
CA LEU A 23 -5.95 3.23 14.45
C LEU A 23 -5.10 2.12 15.07
N LEU A 24 -5.30 0.87 14.64
CA LEU A 24 -4.48 -0.26 15.08
C LEU A 24 -3.00 -0.04 14.76
N ILE A 25 -2.67 0.37 13.52
CA ILE A 25 -1.30 0.69 13.12
C ILE A 25 -0.68 1.78 14.02
N ARG A 26 -1.46 2.80 14.39
CA ARG A 26 -0.98 3.89 15.25
C ARG A 26 -0.73 3.44 16.69
N VAL A 27 -1.58 2.54 17.21
CA VAL A 27 -1.41 1.97 18.56
C VAL A 27 -0.19 1.05 18.64
N ILE A 28 0.08 0.26 17.59
CA ILE A 28 1.26 -0.63 17.55
C ILE A 28 2.56 0.08 17.15
N ARG A 29 2.48 1.33 16.65
CA ARG A 29 3.62 2.15 16.21
C ARG A 29 4.84 2.16 17.15
N PRO A 30 4.71 2.28 18.50
CA PRO A 30 5.87 2.26 19.38
C PRO A 30 6.65 0.93 19.35
N LEU A 31 6.01 -0.17 18.93
CA LEU A 31 6.64 -1.48 18.86
C LEU A 31 7.14 -1.80 17.43
N VAL A 32 6.29 -1.53 16.42
CA VAL A 32 6.56 -1.84 15.01
C VAL A 32 6.02 -0.71 14.14
N VAL A 33 6.85 -0.22 13.21
CA VAL A 33 6.47 0.80 12.24
C VAL A 33 5.97 0.14 10.96
N VAL A 34 4.65 0.15 10.74
CA VAL A 34 4.07 -0.31 9.47
C VAL A 34 4.25 0.79 8.41
N ARG A 35 4.92 0.46 7.30
CA ARG A 35 5.14 1.35 6.17
C ARG A 35 4.24 0.92 5.02
N ILE A 36 3.55 1.88 4.40
CA ILE A 36 2.66 1.63 3.28
C ILE A 36 3.31 2.19 2.02
N GLY A 37 3.72 1.31 1.11
CA GLY A 37 4.29 1.64 -0.19
C GLY A 37 3.26 1.52 -1.32
N VAL A 38 3.36 2.42 -2.29
CA VAL A 38 2.52 2.42 -3.50
C VAL A 38 3.38 2.08 -4.70
N MET A 39 2.97 1.07 -5.47
CA MET A 39 3.67 0.70 -6.71
C MET A 39 3.14 1.52 -7.88
N ARG A 40 4.00 1.93 -8.81
CA ARG A 40 3.58 2.56 -10.08
C ARG A 40 3.26 1.51 -11.13
N SER A 41 2.07 0.92 -11.02
CA SER A 41 1.62 -0.20 -11.84
C SER A 41 0.98 0.18 -13.18
N ASP A 42 0.86 1.46 -13.51
CA ASP A 42 0.19 1.96 -14.72
C ASP A 42 0.99 1.72 -16.01
N ARG A 43 2.32 1.63 -15.91
CA ARG A 43 3.23 1.39 -17.05
C ARG A 43 4.33 0.41 -16.66
N ILE A 44 4.65 -0.52 -17.56
CA ILE A 44 5.59 -1.61 -17.29
C ILE A 44 6.97 -1.10 -16.86
N GLY A 45 7.50 -0.08 -17.54
CA GLY A 45 8.81 0.49 -17.22
C GLY A 45 8.89 1.01 -15.79
N HIS A 46 7.94 1.87 -15.38
CA HIS A 46 7.86 2.36 -14.01
C HIS A 46 7.58 1.24 -13.01
N PHE A 47 6.71 0.29 -13.38
CA PHE A 47 6.32 -0.79 -12.49
C PHE A 47 7.47 -1.73 -12.14
N VAL A 48 8.37 -2.00 -13.07
CA VAL A 48 9.55 -2.82 -12.83
C VAL A 48 10.64 -1.98 -12.17
N LEU A 49 11.04 -0.88 -12.82
CA LEU A 49 12.23 -0.12 -12.43
C LEU A 49 12.09 0.50 -11.03
N GLU A 50 10.98 1.20 -10.77
CA GLU A 50 10.82 1.91 -9.49
C GLU A 50 10.61 0.95 -8.32
N THR A 51 9.93 -0.16 -8.58
CA THR A 51 9.71 -1.22 -7.58
C THR A 51 11.03 -1.89 -7.21
N GLU A 52 11.81 -2.30 -8.22
CA GLU A 52 13.10 -2.96 -7.99
C GLU A 52 14.08 -2.02 -7.29
N LEU A 53 14.16 -0.76 -7.73
CA LEU A 53 15.03 0.22 -7.10
C LEU A 53 14.66 0.42 -5.62
N GLN A 54 13.36 0.53 -5.30
CA GLN A 54 12.92 0.62 -3.92
C GLN A 54 13.34 -0.63 -3.13
N GLN A 55 13.18 -1.83 -3.67
CA GLN A 55 13.59 -3.06 -2.98
C GLN A 55 15.10 -3.09 -2.72
N LEU A 56 15.91 -2.73 -3.71
CA LEU A 56 17.37 -2.64 -3.56
C LEU A 56 17.79 -1.62 -2.51
N GLU A 57 17.15 -0.44 -2.48
CA GLU A 57 17.42 0.57 -1.44
C GLU A 57 17.13 0.05 -0.03
N ILE A 58 16.08 -0.77 0.11
CA ILE A 58 15.70 -1.39 1.38
C ILE A 58 16.68 -2.48 1.78
N GLU A 59 17.03 -3.38 0.85
CA GLU A 59 17.94 -4.50 1.08
C GLU A 59 19.36 -4.04 1.44
N HIS A 60 19.83 -2.97 0.80
CA HIS A 60 21.16 -2.41 1.04
C HIS A 60 21.19 -1.35 2.16
N GLY A 61 20.07 -1.12 2.84
CA GLY A 61 19.97 -0.14 3.93
C GLY A 61 20.16 1.32 3.51
N ILE A 62 20.07 1.62 2.21
CA ILE A 62 20.14 2.98 1.66
C ILE A 62 18.90 3.76 2.07
N ALA A 63 17.72 3.12 1.96
CA ALA A 63 16.49 3.68 2.50
C ALA A 63 16.50 3.54 4.03
N LYS A 64 16.60 4.68 4.74
CA LYS A 64 16.51 4.70 6.21
C LYS A 64 15.21 4.07 6.67
N GLN A 65 15.30 2.91 7.32
CA GLN A 65 14.17 2.23 7.93
C GLN A 65 14.30 2.23 9.45
N PRO A 66 13.21 2.46 10.20
CA PRO A 66 13.19 2.15 11.62
C PRO A 66 13.52 0.67 11.84
N VAL A 67 14.26 0.37 12.92
CA VAL A 67 14.78 -0.98 13.27
C VAL A 67 13.71 -2.07 13.27
N ARG A 68 12.44 -1.71 13.51
CA ARG A 68 11.30 -2.63 13.53
C ARG A 68 10.24 -2.19 12.53
N SER A 69 10.58 -2.18 11.25
CA SER A 69 9.65 -1.79 10.20
C SER A 69 8.98 -2.99 9.52
N PHE A 70 7.72 -2.82 9.14
CA PHE A 70 6.93 -3.81 8.41
C PHE A 70 6.37 -3.17 7.15
N ASN A 71 6.92 -3.53 5.99
CA ASN A 71 6.54 -2.95 4.71
C ASN A 71 5.33 -3.69 4.13
N ILE A 72 4.28 -2.93 3.81
CA ILE A 72 3.07 -3.37 3.10
C ILE A 72 2.98 -2.58 1.80
N TRP A 73 2.73 -3.28 0.71
CA TRP A 73 2.63 -2.70 -0.62
C TRP A 73 1.22 -2.85 -1.19
N TYR A 74 0.86 -1.99 -2.13
CA TYR A 74 -0.27 -2.23 -3.02
C TYR A 74 -0.01 -1.62 -4.40
N ALA A 75 -0.67 -2.17 -5.42
CA ALA A 75 -0.49 -1.78 -6.81
C ALA A 75 -1.80 -1.23 -7.38
N PRO A 76 -2.04 0.10 -7.37
CA PRO A 76 -3.26 0.70 -7.88
C PRO A 76 -3.61 0.23 -9.29
N GLU A 77 -4.90 -0.01 -9.56
CA GLU A 77 -5.35 -0.28 -10.93
C GLU A 77 -5.25 0.97 -11.80
N PRO A 78 -4.97 0.85 -13.11
CA PRO A 78 -4.78 -0.41 -13.84
C PRO A 78 -3.38 -1.02 -13.65
N ILE A 79 -3.31 -2.35 -13.56
CA ILE A 79 -2.04 -3.10 -13.57
C ILE A 79 -1.60 -3.36 -15.02
N SER A 80 -0.48 -2.76 -15.43
CA SER A 80 0.05 -2.80 -16.80
C SER A 80 0.50 -4.19 -17.24
N ASN A 81 0.96 -5.04 -16.32
CA ASN A 81 1.35 -6.42 -16.61
C ASN A 81 1.11 -7.32 -15.39
N ARG A 82 0.20 -8.28 -15.55
CA ARG A 82 -0.20 -9.20 -14.47
C ARG A 82 0.87 -10.25 -14.15
N VAL A 83 1.69 -10.66 -15.12
CA VAL A 83 2.78 -11.62 -14.88
C VAL A 83 3.80 -11.01 -13.91
N ILE A 84 4.22 -9.77 -14.19
CA ILE A 84 5.14 -9.02 -13.34
C ILE A 84 4.54 -8.80 -11.95
N TYR A 85 3.25 -8.45 -11.87
CA TYR A 85 2.55 -8.31 -10.60
C TYR A 85 2.57 -9.60 -9.76
N GLU A 86 2.33 -10.76 -10.38
CA GLU A 86 2.39 -12.04 -9.67
C GLU A 86 3.83 -12.42 -9.28
N MET A 87 4.85 -12.03 -10.06
CA MET A 87 6.25 -12.17 -9.64
C MET A 87 6.52 -11.34 -8.39
N TRP A 88 6.11 -10.07 -8.40
CA TRP A 88 6.25 -9.17 -7.26
C TRP A 88 5.53 -9.68 -6.01
N LYS A 89 4.35 -10.28 -6.14
CA LYS A 89 3.61 -10.89 -5.02
C LYS A 89 4.35 -12.05 -4.34
N ARG A 90 5.29 -12.70 -5.01
CA ARG A 90 6.10 -13.78 -4.42
C ARG A 90 7.17 -13.26 -3.48
N VAL A 91 7.66 -12.04 -3.71
CA VAL A 91 8.78 -11.45 -2.95
C VAL A 91 8.36 -10.29 -2.05
N MET A 92 7.24 -9.63 -2.34
CA MET A 92 6.71 -8.50 -1.57
C MET A 92 5.34 -8.80 -0.97
N ARG A 93 5.09 -8.20 0.20
CA ARG A 93 3.80 -8.25 0.88
C ARG A 93 2.82 -7.27 0.24
N ILE A 94 2.21 -7.70 -0.86
CA ILE A 94 1.22 -6.90 -1.59
C ILE A 94 -0.19 -7.23 -1.08
N TRP A 95 -0.88 -6.21 -0.58
CA TRP A 95 -2.23 -6.30 -0.06
C TRP A 95 -3.27 -5.85 -1.10
N PRO A 96 -4.52 -6.31 -1.01
CA PRO A 96 -5.52 -6.08 -2.05
C PRO A 96 -5.95 -4.60 -2.13
N ASN A 97 -6.09 -4.10 -3.36
CA ASN A 97 -6.41 -2.70 -3.65
C ASN A 97 -7.71 -2.20 -3.02
N TRP A 98 -8.74 -3.04 -2.95
CA TRP A 98 -10.04 -2.64 -2.38
C TRP A 98 -9.90 -2.20 -0.92
N PHE A 99 -8.90 -2.73 -0.20
CA PHE A 99 -8.60 -2.40 1.18
C PHE A 99 -7.50 -1.33 1.29
N MET A 100 -6.41 -1.48 0.54
CA MET A 100 -5.26 -0.57 0.68
C MET A 100 -5.50 0.82 0.12
N VAL A 101 -6.31 0.97 -0.94
CA VAL A 101 -6.65 2.28 -1.50
C VAL A 101 -7.36 3.19 -0.48
N PRO A 102 -8.45 2.75 0.20
CA PRO A 102 -9.07 3.57 1.24
C PRO A 102 -8.15 3.79 2.43
N VAL A 103 -7.37 2.78 2.88
CA VAL A 103 -6.38 2.95 3.95
C VAL A 103 -5.37 4.04 3.61
N PHE A 104 -4.76 3.99 2.42
CA PHE A 104 -3.75 4.97 2.02
C PHE A 104 -4.33 6.39 1.93
N ARG A 105 -5.51 6.54 1.32
CA ARG A 105 -6.18 7.85 1.20
C ARG A 105 -6.56 8.43 2.56
N LEU A 106 -7.15 7.63 3.44
CA LEU A 106 -7.53 8.06 4.78
C LEU A 106 -6.30 8.38 5.64
N ASN A 107 -5.25 7.56 5.56
CA ASN A 107 -4.02 7.81 6.31
C ASN A 107 -3.37 9.13 5.92
N ASN A 108 -3.36 9.47 4.63
CA ASN A 108 -2.81 10.74 4.14
C ASN A 108 -3.68 11.97 4.48
N LEU A 109 -4.98 11.77 4.73
CA LEU A 109 -5.86 12.82 5.20
C LEU A 109 -5.66 13.11 6.70
N MET A 110 -5.35 12.08 7.49
CA MET A 110 -5.19 12.24 8.93
C MET A 110 -3.87 12.93 9.30
N PRO A 111 -3.85 13.77 10.34
CA PRO A 111 -2.61 14.35 10.86
C PRO A 111 -1.65 13.24 11.32
N GLY A 112 -0.36 13.44 11.07
CA GLY A 112 0.72 12.49 11.37
C GLY A 112 1.18 11.59 10.21
N SER A 113 0.64 11.76 8.99
CA SER A 113 1.05 10.97 7.81
C SER A 113 2.45 11.30 7.26
N ARG A 114 2.94 12.53 7.50
CA ARG A 114 4.28 12.97 7.09
C ARG A 114 5.25 12.93 8.27
N LYS A 115 5.96 11.81 8.43
CA LYS A 115 7.27 11.73 9.08
C LYS A 115 8.06 10.58 8.48
#